data_AF-A0A7J6S4H3-F1
#
_entry.id   AF-A0A7J6S4H3-F1
#
_cell.length_a   1.000
_cell.length_b   1.000
_cell.length_c   1.000
_cell.angle_alpha   90.00
_cell.angle_beta   90.00
_cell.angle_gamma   90.00
#
_symmetry.space_group_name_H-M   'P 1'
#
loop_
_entity.id
_entity.type
_entity.pdbx_description
1 polymer ?
#
loop_
_entity_poly.entity_id
_entity_poly.type
_entity_poly.pdbx_seq_one_letter_code
_entity_poly.pdbx_strand_id
1 'polypeptide(L)'
;MRTLFGAIVLLVAHAILQAGPPSGSYCGSPDIPSKGKGTVKVTVMSDTAFDISASWTPSGGTEKSGSEAGVPYKYDASTSDLTVTDTTKLQDLITKIGAPLKASDLAKLHYDGKDLHVVITEDATSAIGKDS
;
A
#
# COMPACT_ATOMS: atom_id res chain seq x y z
N MET A 1 45.40 -15.99 41.54
CA MET A 1 44.14 -15.28 41.24
C MET A 1 43.54 -15.89 39.98
N ARG A 2 42.31 -16.38 40.07
CA ARG A 2 41.50 -16.87 38.96
C ARG A 2 40.65 -15.72 38.44
N THR A 3 40.69 -15.43 37.15
CA THR A 3 39.53 -14.87 36.46
C THR A 3 39.59 -15.24 34.98
N LEU A 4 38.75 -16.20 34.60
CA LEU A 4 38.37 -16.51 33.23
C LEU A 4 37.62 -15.29 32.68
N PHE A 5 38.14 -14.64 31.64
CA PHE A 5 37.37 -13.67 30.89
C PHE A 5 36.39 -14.43 30.00
N GLY A 6 35.17 -14.58 30.50
CA GLY A 6 34.04 -15.05 29.71
C GLY A 6 33.83 -14.11 28.53
N ALA A 7 33.82 -14.68 27.32
CA ALA A 7 33.38 -13.99 26.12
C ALA A 7 31.90 -13.62 26.30
N ILE A 8 31.65 -12.36 26.62
CA ILE A 8 30.30 -11.79 26.52
C ILE A 8 30.02 -11.70 25.02
N VAL A 9 29.31 -12.70 24.50
CA VAL A 9 28.65 -12.59 23.20
C VAL A 9 27.60 -11.51 23.37
N LEU A 10 27.94 -10.29 22.94
CA LEU A 10 26.98 -9.23 22.66
C LEU A 10 26.06 -9.77 21.56
N LEU A 11 24.98 -10.44 21.95
CA LEU A 11 23.77 -10.45 21.14
C LEU A 11 23.32 -8.99 21.07
N VAL A 12 23.82 -8.27 20.07
CA VAL A 12 23.11 -7.10 19.57
C VAL A 12 21.86 -7.67 18.93
N ALA A 13 20.83 -7.87 19.77
CA ALA A 13 19.47 -7.97 19.30
C ALA A 13 19.23 -6.65 18.57
N HIS A 14 19.49 -6.64 17.26
CA HIS A 14 18.81 -5.74 16.37
C HIS A 14 17.36 -6.14 16.52
N ALA A 15 16.68 -5.57 17.51
CA ALA A 15 15.27 -5.36 17.43
C ALA A 15 15.09 -4.55 16.16
N ILE A 16 14.98 -5.25 15.03
CA ILE A 16 14.08 -4.81 13.99
C ILE A 16 12.79 -4.73 14.77
N LEU A 17 12.48 -3.53 15.25
CA LEU A 17 11.19 -3.20 15.79
C LEU A 17 10.28 -3.53 14.61
N GLN A 18 9.74 -4.76 14.58
CA GLN A 18 8.90 -5.22 13.50
C GLN A 18 7.70 -4.30 13.56
N ALA A 19 7.75 -3.24 12.75
CA ALA A 19 6.68 -2.27 12.68
C ALA A 19 5.45 -3.09 12.31
N GLY A 20 4.45 -3.06 13.19
CA GLY A 20 3.16 -3.69 12.91
C GLY A 20 2.57 -3.16 11.60
N PRO A 21 1.52 -3.80 11.07
CA PRO A 21 0.86 -3.30 9.87
C PRO A 21 0.49 -1.82 10.04
N PRO A 22 0.59 -1.00 8.97
CA PRO A 22 0.24 0.40 9.02
C PRO A 22 -1.23 0.57 9.44
N SER A 23 -1.55 1.70 10.07
CA SER A 23 -2.93 2.06 10.40
C SER A 23 -3.26 3.48 9.94
N GLY A 24 -4.55 3.73 9.67
CA GLY A 24 -5.05 5.04 9.28
C GLY A 24 -5.34 5.19 7.79
N SER A 25 -5.51 6.44 7.36
CA SER A 25 -5.85 6.83 5.99
C SER A 25 -4.62 7.30 5.21
N TYR A 26 -4.51 6.82 3.97
CA TYR A 26 -3.45 7.16 3.02
C TYR A 26 -4.08 7.64 1.72
N CYS A 27 -3.72 8.82 1.25
CA CYS A 27 -4.24 9.48 0.05
C CYS A 27 -3.13 9.73 -0.98
N GLY A 28 -3.39 9.44 -2.25
CA GLY A 28 -2.44 9.63 -3.33
C GLY A 28 -3.13 10.03 -4.61
N SER A 29 -2.38 10.73 -5.46
CA SER A 29 -2.90 11.25 -6.72
C SER A 29 -2.13 10.64 -7.89
N PRO A 30 -2.48 9.42 -8.32
CA PRO A 30 -1.85 8.82 -9.48
C PRO A 30 -2.10 9.68 -10.73
N ASP A 31 -1.03 9.94 -11.46
CA ASP A 31 -1.04 10.66 -12.72
C ASP A 31 -0.48 9.72 -13.79
N ILE A 32 -1.30 9.42 -14.81
CA ILE A 32 -0.82 8.66 -15.96
C ILE A 32 -0.76 9.64 -17.13
N PRO A 33 0.46 10.07 -17.53
CA PRO A 33 0.65 11.04 -18.60
C PRO A 33 -0.17 10.68 -19.83
N SER A 34 -0.85 11.66 -20.42
CA SER A 34 -1.74 11.53 -21.58
C SER A 34 -3.00 10.66 -21.42
N LYS A 35 -3.19 9.95 -20.30
CA LYS A 35 -4.38 9.13 -20.04
C LYS A 35 -5.37 9.78 -19.07
N GLY A 36 -4.88 10.47 -18.04
CA GLY A 36 -5.76 11.09 -17.04
C GLY A 36 -5.11 11.26 -15.67
N LYS A 37 -5.90 11.76 -14.73
CA LYS A 37 -5.53 11.90 -13.31
C LYS A 37 -6.47 11.05 -12.46
N GLY A 38 -5.96 10.53 -11.35
CA GLY A 38 -6.77 9.86 -10.35
C GLY A 38 -6.47 10.35 -8.94
N THR A 39 -7.36 9.96 -8.03
CA THR A 39 -7.15 10.04 -6.59
C THR A 39 -7.43 8.66 -6.02
N VAL A 40 -6.63 8.22 -5.05
CA VAL A 40 -6.82 6.96 -4.32
C VAL A 40 -6.73 7.28 -2.84
N LYS A 41 -7.66 6.75 -2.04
CA LYS A 41 -7.60 6.74 -0.58
C LYS A 41 -7.69 5.30 -0.10
N VAL A 42 -6.70 4.87 0.68
CA VAL A 42 -6.66 3.57 1.37
C VAL A 42 -6.82 3.82 2.86
N THR A 43 -7.76 3.13 3.50
CA THR A 43 -7.99 3.21 4.94
C THR A 43 -7.76 1.84 5.56
N VAL A 44 -6.63 1.68 6.26
CA VAL A 44 -6.28 0.43 6.94
C VAL A 44 -6.94 0.44 8.31
N MET A 45 -8.00 -0.36 8.44
CA MET A 45 -8.79 -0.48 9.68
C MET A 45 -8.45 -1.73 10.49
N SER A 46 -7.87 -2.76 9.86
CA SER A 46 -7.39 -3.97 10.52
C SER A 46 -6.05 -4.44 9.95
N ASP A 47 -5.46 -5.42 10.61
CA ASP A 47 -4.26 -6.15 10.21
C ASP A 47 -4.44 -7.03 8.96
N THR A 48 -5.67 -7.18 8.47
CA THR A 48 -6.07 -8.16 7.46
C THR A 48 -6.92 -7.57 6.34
N ALA A 49 -7.45 -6.36 6.50
CA ALA A 49 -8.25 -5.70 5.49
C ALA A 49 -8.12 -4.17 5.50
N PHE A 50 -8.31 -3.56 4.32
CA PHE A 50 -8.43 -2.10 4.17
C PHE A 50 -9.64 -1.75 3.32
N ASP A 51 -10.15 -0.53 3.50
CA ASP A 51 -11.12 0.08 2.60
C ASP A 51 -10.39 0.94 1.57
N ILE A 52 -10.91 1.00 0.35
CA ILE A 52 -10.33 1.79 -0.73
C ILE A 52 -11.41 2.60 -1.43
N SER A 53 -11.15 3.89 -1.64
CA SER A 53 -11.92 4.72 -2.56
C SER A 53 -11.00 5.31 -3.62
N ALA A 54 -11.53 5.50 -4.81
CA ALA A 54 -10.76 6.06 -5.91
C ALA A 54 -11.64 6.89 -6.84
N SER A 55 -11.02 7.86 -7.50
CA SER A 55 -11.58 8.54 -8.65
C SER A 55 -10.61 8.58 -9.80
N TRP A 56 -11.14 8.64 -11.02
CA TRP A 56 -10.38 8.72 -12.25
C TRP A 56 -11.05 9.70 -13.21
N THR A 57 -10.26 10.66 -13.71
CA THR A 57 -10.66 11.61 -14.74
C THR A 57 -9.80 11.35 -15.97
N PRO A 58 -10.33 10.71 -17.03
CA PRO A 58 -9.61 10.53 -18.28
C PRO A 58 -9.35 11.88 -18.96
N SER A 59 -8.26 11.99 -19.71
CA SER A 59 -7.94 13.20 -20.46
C SER A 59 -9.07 13.58 -21.43
N GLY A 60 -9.71 14.72 -21.20
CA GLY A 60 -10.83 15.19 -22.01
C GLY A 60 -12.18 14.51 -21.73
N GLY A 61 -12.29 13.73 -20.63
CA GLY A 61 -13.55 13.12 -20.22
C GLY A 61 -13.98 13.51 -18.80
N THR A 62 -15.05 12.87 -18.32
CA THR A 62 -15.65 13.15 -17.02
C THR A 62 -15.09 12.23 -15.94
N GLU A 63 -14.91 12.80 -14.74
CA GLU A 63 -14.54 12.04 -13.55
C GLU A 63 -15.55 10.93 -13.23
N LYS A 64 -15.04 9.78 -12.82
CA LYS A 64 -15.81 8.70 -12.20
C LYS A 64 -15.17 8.32 -10.88
N SER A 65 -15.99 7.95 -9.91
CA SER A 65 -15.54 7.60 -8.55
C SER A 65 -16.23 6.33 -8.05
N GLY A 66 -15.58 5.63 -7.12
CA GLY A 66 -16.12 4.44 -6.47
C GLY A 66 -15.37 4.08 -5.20
N SER A 67 -15.87 3.08 -4.49
CA SER A 67 -15.23 2.55 -3.28
C SER A 67 -15.55 1.07 -3.07
N GLU A 68 -14.64 0.39 -2.40
CA GLU A 68 -14.78 -0.99 -1.93
C GLU A 68 -14.31 -1.11 -0.49
N ALA A 69 -15.08 -1.81 0.32
CA ALA A 69 -14.76 -2.04 1.73
C ALA A 69 -14.18 -3.44 1.94
N GLY A 70 -13.28 -3.58 2.90
CA GLY A 70 -12.74 -4.87 3.34
C GLY A 70 -12.00 -5.63 2.24
N VAL A 71 -11.09 -4.96 1.53
CA VAL A 71 -10.14 -5.60 0.61
C VAL A 71 -9.13 -6.40 1.44
N PRO A 72 -9.07 -7.72 1.29
CA PRO A 72 -8.23 -8.56 2.15
C PRO A 72 -6.76 -8.47 1.73
N TYR A 73 -5.85 -8.37 2.70
CA TYR A 73 -4.42 -8.33 2.47
C TYR A 73 -3.64 -9.11 3.53
N LYS A 74 -2.38 -9.40 3.23
CA LYS A 74 -1.37 -9.91 4.16
C LYS A 74 -0.24 -8.91 4.27
N TYR A 75 0.20 -8.65 5.50
CA TYR A 75 1.36 -7.82 5.80
C TYR A 75 2.61 -8.68 6.03
N ASP A 76 3.70 -8.34 5.36
CA ASP A 76 5.02 -8.88 5.61
C ASP A 76 5.87 -7.86 6.36
N ALA A 77 6.07 -8.07 7.66
CA ALA A 77 6.84 -7.16 8.52
C ALA A 77 8.35 -7.12 8.18
N SER A 78 8.86 -8.08 7.40
CA SER A 78 10.27 -8.10 7.00
C SER A 78 10.55 -7.16 5.82
N THR A 79 9.55 -6.94 4.97
CA THR A 79 9.63 -6.09 3.78
C THR A 79 8.76 -4.84 3.87
N SER A 80 7.90 -4.76 4.89
CA SER A 80 6.85 -3.73 5.04
C SER A 80 5.87 -3.71 3.87
N ASP A 81 5.68 -4.85 3.20
CA ASP A 81 4.78 -4.99 2.06
C ASP A 81 3.38 -5.45 2.50
N LEU A 82 2.35 -4.86 1.90
CA LEU A 82 0.97 -5.30 1.95
C LEU A 82 0.64 -5.97 0.62
N THR A 83 0.30 -7.25 0.67
CA THR A 83 -0.09 -8.02 -0.52
C THR A 83 -1.57 -8.38 -0.44
N VAL A 84 -2.36 -7.88 -1.39
CA VAL A 84 -3.79 -8.18 -1.52
C VAL A 84 -3.95 -9.65 -1.86
N THR A 85 -4.79 -10.37 -1.10
CA THR A 85 -4.99 -11.81 -1.28
C THR A 85 -6.15 -12.16 -2.20
N ASP A 86 -7.08 -11.22 -2.41
CA ASP A 86 -8.18 -11.32 -3.36
C ASP A 86 -8.38 -9.97 -4.06
N THR A 87 -8.11 -9.95 -5.36
CA THR A 87 -8.14 -8.74 -6.18
C THR A 87 -9.51 -8.44 -6.79
N THR A 88 -10.54 -9.25 -6.53
CA THR A 88 -11.87 -9.09 -7.13
C THR A 88 -12.45 -7.71 -6.86
N LYS A 89 -12.36 -7.23 -5.61
CA LYS A 89 -12.81 -5.88 -5.22
C LYS A 89 -12.01 -4.78 -5.93
N LEU A 90 -10.70 -4.94 -6.06
CA LEU A 90 -9.88 -3.98 -6.81
C LEU A 90 -10.29 -3.93 -8.29
N GLN A 91 -10.57 -5.09 -8.89
CA GLN A 91 -11.05 -5.17 -10.27
C GLN A 91 -12.42 -4.51 -10.45
N ASP A 92 -13.34 -4.72 -9.51
CA ASP A 92 -14.67 -4.09 -9.51
C ASP A 92 -14.54 -2.57 -9.40
N LEU A 93 -13.69 -2.07 -8.49
CA LEU A 93 -13.42 -0.64 -8.34
C LEU A 93 -12.85 -0.03 -9.63
N ILE A 94 -11.80 -0.64 -10.19
CA ILE A 94 -11.17 -0.18 -11.44
C ILE A 94 -12.20 -0.12 -12.57
N THR A 95 -13.06 -1.14 -12.66
CA THR A 95 -14.12 -1.22 -13.67
C THR A 95 -15.16 -0.11 -13.47
N LYS A 96 -15.58 0.16 -12.22
CA LYS A 96 -16.52 1.23 -11.87
C LYS A 96 -15.99 2.62 -12.27
N ILE A 97 -14.72 2.90 -11.98
CA ILE A 97 -14.11 4.20 -12.30
C ILE A 97 -13.58 4.29 -13.74
N GLY A 98 -13.50 3.17 -14.46
CA GLY A 98 -13.00 3.12 -15.83
C GLY A 98 -11.53 3.55 -15.95
N ALA A 99 -10.71 3.28 -14.92
CA ALA A 99 -9.28 3.59 -14.95
C ALA A 99 -8.52 2.58 -15.84
N PRO A 100 -7.50 3.01 -16.59
CA PRO A 100 -6.68 2.13 -17.44
C PRO A 100 -5.61 1.40 -16.61
N LEU A 101 -6.03 0.73 -15.53
CA LEU A 101 -5.18 -0.01 -14.59
C LEU A 101 -5.63 -1.47 -14.53
N LYS A 102 -4.77 -2.36 -14.05
CA LYS A 102 -5.12 -3.73 -13.69
C LYS A 102 -5.17 -3.87 -12.19
N ALA A 103 -6.01 -4.79 -11.69
CA ALA A 103 -6.08 -5.07 -10.27
C ALA A 103 -4.73 -5.55 -9.70
N SER A 104 -3.92 -6.23 -10.51
CA SER A 104 -2.53 -6.61 -10.18
C SER A 104 -1.63 -5.42 -9.89
N ASP A 105 -1.85 -4.29 -10.57
CA ASP A 105 -1.02 -3.09 -10.41
C ASP A 105 -1.23 -2.49 -9.01
N LEU A 106 -2.40 -2.73 -8.40
CA LEU A 106 -2.76 -2.28 -7.05
C LEU A 106 -2.67 -3.40 -6.00
N ALA A 107 -2.26 -4.61 -6.39
CA ALA A 107 -2.28 -5.78 -5.51
C ALA A 107 -1.11 -5.81 -4.50
N LYS A 108 -0.09 -4.96 -4.70
CA LYS A 108 1.06 -4.89 -3.81
C LYS A 108 1.39 -3.44 -3.47
N LEU A 109 1.39 -3.14 -2.18
CA LEU A 109 1.74 -1.83 -1.63
C LEU A 109 2.94 -1.98 -0.69
N HIS A 110 3.82 -0.99 -0.65
CA HIS A 110 4.95 -0.93 0.27
C HIS A 110 4.74 0.23 1.25
N TYR A 111 4.91 -0.02 2.55
CA TYR A 111 4.83 0.99 3.59
C TYR A 111 6.23 1.45 4.02
N ASP A 112 6.56 2.72 3.83
CA ASP A 112 7.88 3.27 4.18
C ASP A 112 7.97 3.83 5.61
N GLY A 113 6.91 3.63 6.42
CA GLY A 113 6.75 4.22 7.75
C GLY A 113 5.91 5.51 7.76
N LYS A 114 5.63 6.10 6.61
CA LYS A 114 4.82 7.32 6.48
C LYS A 114 3.76 7.19 5.39
N ASP A 115 4.12 6.68 4.24
CA ASP A 115 3.33 6.67 3.01
C ASP A 115 3.19 5.22 2.49
N LEU A 116 2.10 4.94 1.75
CA LEU A 116 1.92 3.69 1.01
C LEU A 116 2.33 3.92 -0.45
N HIS A 117 3.17 3.06 -0.98
CA HIS A 117 3.64 3.15 -2.37
C HIS A 117 3.16 1.94 -3.14
N VAL A 118 2.61 2.15 -4.33
CA VAL A 118 2.26 1.04 -5.19
C VAL A 118 3.55 0.40 -5.71
N VAL A 119 3.73 -0.90 -5.48
CA VAL A 119 4.89 -1.65 -5.96
C VAL A 119 4.59 -2.15 -7.36
N ILE A 120 4.80 -1.31 -8.36
CA ILE A 120 4.53 -1.69 -9.75
C ILE A 120 5.71 -2.49 -10.28
N THR A 121 5.40 -3.67 -10.81
CA THR A 121 6.32 -4.42 -11.69
C THR A 121 6.22 -3.77 -13.08
N GLU A 122 7.01 -2.71 -13.26
CA GLU A 122 7.17 -1.90 -14.49
C GLU A 122 5.98 -0.98 -14.86
N ASP A 123 6.29 0.33 -14.99
CA ASP A 123 5.52 1.42 -15.64
C ASP A 123 4.45 2.27 -14.91
N ALA A 124 4.40 2.31 -13.58
CA ALA A 124 3.93 3.53 -12.90
C ALA A 124 4.57 3.71 -11.51
N THR A 125 4.99 4.93 -11.19
CA THR A 125 5.52 5.29 -9.87
C THR A 125 4.59 6.32 -9.28
N SER A 126 3.83 5.97 -8.24
CA SER A 126 2.97 6.92 -7.52
C SER A 126 2.98 6.63 -6.02
N ALA A 127 3.29 7.65 -5.23
CA ALA A 127 3.23 7.62 -3.77
C ALA A 127 1.81 8.02 -3.28
N ILE A 128 1.34 7.37 -2.21
CA ILE A 128 0.07 7.63 -1.52
C ILE A 128 0.41 8.03 -0.07
N GLY A 129 0.31 9.31 0.28
CA GLY A 129 0.74 9.82 1.58
C GLY A 129 -0.30 9.78 2.70
N LYS A 130 0.12 9.69 3.97
CA LYS A 130 -0.80 9.64 5.13
C LYS A 130 -1.54 10.96 5.37
N ASP A 131 -2.86 10.88 5.57
CA ASP A 131 -3.69 12.03 5.97
C ASP A 131 -3.38 12.35 7.44
N SER A 132 -2.98 13.60 7.71
CA SER A 132 -2.50 14.04 9.04
C SER A 132 -3.64 14.32 10.00
#